data_AF-A0A3N5T1H7-F1
#
_entry.id   AF-A0A3N5T1H7-F1
#
_cell.length_a   1.000
_cell.length_b   1.000
_cell.length_c   1.000
_cell.angle_alpha   90.00
_cell.angle_beta   90.00
_cell.angle_gamma   90.00
#
_symmetry.space_group_name_H-M   'P 1'
#
loop_
_entity.id
_entity.type
_entity.pdbx_description
1 polymer ?
#
loop_
_entity_poly.entity_id
_entity_poly.type
_entity_poly.pdbx_seq_one_letter_code
_entity_poly.pdbx_strand_id
1 'polypeptide(L)'
;MNPEPILRIIENHTTGSQTGLISILEDIQADYSYLPEEALRIVSEKTGRSLVDIYGVATFYKAFSLRPRGKHLISACLGTACHVRGGRAVASEFQRQLGIKPGETTSDHLITLETVHCLGACALGPIVVADGHYFSSVDQNRVREIIDKASVGIDRVDITTDERIFPVEVSCPRCNHSLMDRERYIDGYPSIRVTASFHLKHGWLRLSCLYGSFSVDYEYEVPKDTVVNFFCPHCHAELAGASRCFTCGAPMVPMLVRGGGLVQICSRRGCKGHMLDLTGVNL
;
A
#
# COMPACT_ATOMS: atom_id res chain seq x y z
N MET A 1 2.87 -10.73 24.71
CA MET A 1 2.35 -10.46 23.36
C MET A 1 1.02 -11.18 23.20
N ASN A 2 -0.02 -10.56 22.61
CA ASN A 2 -1.26 -11.27 22.26
C ASN A 2 -0.98 -12.14 21.02
N PRO A 3 -1.20 -13.48 21.04
CA PRO A 3 -0.91 -14.35 19.90
C PRO A 3 -1.92 -14.24 18.75
N GLU A 4 -3.14 -13.72 18.99
CA GLU A 4 -4.22 -13.72 17.98
C GLU A 4 -3.86 -13.08 16.63
N PRO A 5 -3.18 -11.91 16.56
CA PRO A 5 -2.83 -11.31 15.27
C PRO A 5 -1.86 -12.19 14.46
N ILE A 6 -0.90 -12.81 15.13
CA ILE A 6 0.12 -13.66 14.49
C ILE A 6 -0.51 -14.95 13.97
N LEU A 7 -1.43 -15.54 14.74
CA LEU A 7 -2.18 -16.72 14.30
C LEU A 7 -2.99 -16.43 13.03
N ARG A 8 -3.64 -15.26 12.97
CA ARG A 8 -4.40 -14.83 11.79
C ARG A 8 -3.51 -14.66 10.56
N ILE A 9 -2.30 -14.09 10.71
CA ILE A 9 -1.32 -13.99 9.63
C ILE A 9 -0.96 -15.39 9.11
N ILE A 10 -0.66 -16.32 10.02
CA ILE A 10 -0.28 -17.69 9.65
C ILE A 10 -1.42 -18.40 8.90
N GLU A 11 -2.67 -18.26 9.36
CA GLU A 11 -3.84 -18.85 8.72
C GLU A 11 -4.03 -18.35 7.27
N ASN A 12 -3.83 -17.05 7.03
CA ASN A 12 -3.92 -16.46 5.69
C ASN A 12 -2.93 -17.08 4.70
N HIS A 13 -1.75 -17.51 5.17
CA HIS A 13 -0.68 -18.08 4.34
C HIS A 13 -0.67 -19.61 4.29
N THR A 14 -1.54 -20.30 5.01
CA THR A 14 -1.56 -21.77 5.12
C THR A 14 -2.61 -22.44 4.22
N THR A 15 -3.45 -21.66 3.52
CA THR A 15 -4.53 -22.16 2.64
C THR A 15 -4.05 -22.61 1.24
N GLY A 16 -2.74 -22.74 1.00
CA GLY A 16 -2.14 -23.21 -0.26
C GLY A 16 -1.02 -24.24 -0.05
N SER A 17 -0.57 -24.89 -1.13
CA SER A 17 0.37 -26.03 -1.12
C SER A 17 1.82 -25.72 -0.69
N GLN A 18 2.13 -24.46 -0.35
CA GLN A 18 3.42 -24.03 0.20
C GLN A 18 3.20 -22.85 1.15
N THR A 19 3.33 -23.06 2.46
CA THR A 19 3.39 -21.98 3.44
C THR A 19 4.69 -21.18 3.25
N GLY A 20 4.56 -19.99 2.67
CA GLY A 20 5.68 -19.08 2.44
C GLY A 20 6.18 -18.45 3.76
N LEU A 21 7.24 -19.02 4.35
CA LEU A 21 7.83 -18.47 5.58
C LEU A 21 8.22 -17.00 5.42
N ILE A 22 8.77 -16.61 4.26
CA ILE A 22 9.14 -15.22 3.97
C ILE A 22 7.93 -14.29 4.07
N SER A 23 6.80 -14.65 3.45
CA SER A 23 5.57 -13.83 3.48
C SER A 23 4.96 -13.70 4.87
N ILE A 24 5.03 -14.77 5.69
CA ILE A 24 4.62 -14.68 7.11
C ILE A 24 5.50 -13.69 7.86
N LEU A 25 6.82 -13.75 7.67
CA LEU A 25 7.75 -12.82 8.32
C LEU A 25 7.57 -11.39 7.82
N GLU A 26 7.26 -11.19 6.54
CA GLU A 26 6.94 -9.87 5.97
C GLU A 26 5.71 -9.25 6.64
N ASP A 27 4.61 -10.00 6.78
CA ASP A 27 3.39 -9.52 7.42
C ASP A 27 3.59 -9.22 8.92
N ILE A 28 4.32 -10.10 9.64
CA ILE A 28 4.65 -9.85 11.04
C ILE A 28 5.49 -8.57 11.16
N GLN A 29 6.50 -8.39 10.31
CA GLN A 29 7.30 -7.17 10.33
C GLN A 29 6.49 -5.93 9.93
N ALA A 30 5.51 -6.05 9.04
CA ALA A 30 4.63 -4.94 8.68
C ALA A 30 3.80 -4.46 9.89
N ASP A 31 3.30 -5.40 10.70
CA ASP A 31 2.49 -5.08 11.89
C ASP A 31 3.33 -4.57 13.07
N TYR A 32 4.51 -5.16 13.29
CA TYR A 32 5.33 -4.88 14.47
C TYR A 32 6.55 -3.99 14.20
N SER A 33 6.85 -3.66 12.94
CA SER A 33 8.08 -2.96 12.47
C SER A 33 9.39 -3.73 12.70
N TYR A 34 9.35 -4.90 13.34
CA TYR A 34 10.46 -5.83 13.49
C TYR A 34 9.90 -7.25 13.67
N LEU A 35 10.78 -8.22 13.90
CA LEU A 35 10.44 -9.60 14.20
C LEU A 35 10.70 -9.92 15.69
N PRO A 36 9.67 -9.83 16.55
CA PRO A 36 9.78 -10.21 17.95
C PRO A 36 10.09 -11.69 18.14
N GLU A 37 10.90 -12.02 19.15
CA GLU A 37 11.25 -13.41 19.45
C GLU A 37 10.00 -14.26 19.73
N GLU A 38 9.04 -13.74 20.51
CA GLU A 38 7.78 -14.42 20.79
C GLU A 38 6.98 -14.71 19.51
N ALA A 39 7.02 -13.80 18.53
CA ALA A 39 6.33 -14.01 17.26
C ALA A 39 6.99 -15.13 16.44
N LEU A 40 8.33 -15.17 16.40
CA LEU A 40 9.07 -16.24 15.73
C LEU A 40 8.84 -17.61 16.38
N ARG A 41 8.70 -17.66 17.71
CA ARG A 41 8.34 -18.89 18.45
C ARG A 41 6.95 -19.39 18.06
N ILE A 42 5.95 -18.50 18.01
CA ILE A 42 4.60 -18.85 17.56
C ILE A 42 4.60 -19.38 16.13
N VAL A 43 5.36 -18.74 15.22
CA VAL A 43 5.51 -19.20 13.83
C VAL A 43 6.15 -20.60 13.79
N SER A 44 7.19 -20.84 14.59
CA SER A 44 7.85 -22.15 14.70
C SER A 44 6.86 -23.25 15.12
N GLU A 45 6.11 -23.00 16.20
CA GLU A 45 5.13 -23.96 16.73
C GLU A 45 4.01 -24.28 15.74
N LYS A 46 3.53 -23.29 14.99
CA LYS A 46 2.40 -23.46 14.07
C LYS A 46 2.77 -23.99 12.69
N THR A 47 3.95 -23.64 12.20
CA THR A 47 4.43 -24.11 10.88
C THR A 47 5.20 -25.43 10.97
N GLY A 48 5.55 -25.90 12.17
CA GLY A 48 6.37 -27.09 12.39
C GLY A 48 7.83 -26.91 11.97
N ARG A 49 8.26 -25.68 11.63
CA ARG A 49 9.65 -25.37 11.26
C ARG A 49 10.50 -25.13 12.49
N SER A 50 11.78 -25.49 12.44
CA SER A 50 12.68 -25.23 13.55
C SER A 50 12.91 -23.72 13.72
N LEU A 51 13.03 -23.26 14.97
CA LEU A 51 13.32 -21.86 15.26
C LEU A 51 14.68 -21.44 14.66
N VAL A 52 15.63 -22.37 14.56
CA VAL A 52 16.94 -22.14 13.92
C VAL A 52 16.79 -21.82 12.44
N ASP A 53 15.96 -22.55 11.71
CA ASP A 53 15.72 -22.27 10.28
C ASP A 53 15.06 -20.90 10.09
N ILE A 54 14.11 -20.55 10.97
CA ILE A 54 13.43 -19.25 10.94
C ILE A 54 14.42 -18.11 11.19
N TYR A 55 15.28 -18.23 12.21
CA TYR A 55 16.35 -17.26 12.45
C TYR A 55 17.35 -17.22 11.29
N GLY A 56 17.65 -18.36 10.68
CA GLY A 56 18.49 -18.44 9.49
C GLY A 56 17.93 -17.57 8.35
N VAL A 57 16.63 -17.68 8.07
CA VAL A 57 15.96 -16.83 7.06
C VAL A 57 15.93 -15.36 7.50
N ALA A 58 15.54 -15.07 8.74
CA ALA A 58 15.41 -13.71 9.26
C ALA A 58 16.75 -12.96 9.30
N THR A 59 17.87 -13.66 9.50
CA THR A 59 19.22 -13.06 9.50
C THR A 59 19.86 -13.03 8.11
N PHE A 60 19.47 -13.94 7.22
CA PHE A 60 19.99 -13.98 5.85
C PHE A 60 19.50 -12.78 5.02
N TYR A 61 18.21 -12.44 5.11
CA TYR A 61 17.64 -11.32 4.36
C TYR A 61 17.76 -10.00 5.13
N LYS A 62 18.53 -9.05 4.59
CA LYS A 62 18.66 -7.67 5.09
C LYS A 62 17.33 -6.91 5.25
N ALA A 63 16.28 -7.34 4.54
CA ALA A 63 14.95 -6.76 4.64
C ALA A 63 14.34 -6.96 6.04
N PHE A 64 14.67 -8.07 6.71
CA PHE A 64 14.16 -8.37 8.04
C PHE A 64 15.01 -7.74 9.14
N SER A 65 14.36 -7.35 10.22
CA SER A 65 15.01 -6.85 11.43
C SER A 65 14.55 -7.63 12.65
N LEU A 66 15.52 -8.15 13.39
CA LEU A 66 15.32 -8.72 14.73
C LEU A 66 15.36 -7.66 15.82
N ARG A 67 15.74 -6.41 15.47
CA ARG A 67 15.79 -5.28 16.41
C ARG A 67 14.60 -4.37 16.17
N PRO A 68 14.03 -3.76 17.24
CA PRO A 68 12.98 -2.77 17.09
C PRO A 68 13.40 -1.65 16.14
N ARG A 69 12.66 -1.49 15.04
CA ARG A 69 12.77 -0.33 14.16
C ARG A 69 11.68 0.68 14.53
N GLY A 70 11.93 1.93 14.19
CA GLY A 70 10.94 2.97 14.22
C GLY A 70 9.88 2.73 13.16
N LYS A 71 8.77 3.45 13.28
CA LYS A 71 7.64 3.39 12.35
C LYS A 71 8.04 3.71 10.89
N HIS A 72 9.06 4.54 10.71
CA HIS A 72 9.54 5.03 9.43
C HIS A 72 11.00 4.64 9.23
N LEU A 73 11.33 4.06 8.07
CA LEU A 73 12.68 3.61 7.73
C LEU A 73 13.27 4.50 6.62
N ILE A 74 14.36 5.20 6.93
CA ILE A 74 15.13 5.99 5.98
C ILE A 74 16.43 5.26 5.64
N SER A 75 16.62 4.91 4.37
CA SER A 75 17.80 4.23 3.83
C SER A 75 18.58 5.14 2.88
N ALA A 76 19.76 5.58 3.29
CA ALA A 76 20.66 6.38 2.46
C ALA A 76 21.61 5.49 1.64
N CYS A 77 21.69 5.71 0.33
CA CYS A 77 22.59 4.96 -0.55
C CYS A 77 24.03 5.48 -0.46
N LEU A 78 24.95 4.58 -0.10
CA LEU A 78 26.39 4.81 -0.06
C LEU A 78 27.14 4.00 -1.12
N GLY A 79 26.45 3.58 -2.19
CA GLY A 79 27.08 2.90 -3.33
C GLY A 79 28.01 3.79 -4.12
N THR A 80 28.86 3.19 -4.95
CA THR A 80 29.94 3.90 -5.65
C THR A 80 29.47 5.18 -6.35
N ALA A 81 28.37 5.11 -7.12
CA ALA A 81 27.82 6.27 -7.81
C ALA A 81 27.31 7.35 -6.84
N CYS A 82 26.59 6.96 -5.79
CA CYS A 82 26.09 7.91 -4.78
C CYS A 82 27.24 8.47 -3.94
N HIS A 83 28.26 7.67 -3.63
CA HIS A 83 29.44 8.07 -2.88
C HIS A 83 30.20 9.21 -3.58
N VAL A 84 30.46 9.07 -4.88
CA VAL A 84 31.13 10.12 -5.68
C VAL A 84 30.27 11.38 -5.81
N ARG A 85 28.94 11.23 -5.81
CA ARG A 85 27.99 12.37 -5.90
C ARG A 85 27.64 13.01 -4.55
N GLY A 86 28.33 12.66 -3.46
CA GLY A 86 28.13 13.30 -2.15
C GLY A 86 27.14 12.60 -1.21
N GLY A 87 26.78 11.34 -1.46
CA GLY A 87 25.88 10.54 -0.62
C GLY A 87 26.35 10.38 0.83
N ARG A 88 27.67 10.45 1.10
CA ARG A 88 28.18 10.52 2.48
C ARG A 88 27.76 11.81 3.19
N ALA A 89 27.81 12.95 2.51
CA ALA A 89 27.39 14.22 3.09
C ALA A 89 25.89 14.20 3.41
N VAL A 90 25.08 13.62 2.52
CA VAL A 90 23.65 13.39 2.76
C VAL A 90 23.43 12.52 4.00
N ALA A 91 24.09 11.36 4.10
CA ALA A 91 23.95 10.48 5.26
C ALA A 91 24.44 11.13 6.57
N SER A 92 25.51 11.91 6.53
CA SER A 92 25.99 12.69 7.69
C SER A 92 25.00 13.77 8.12
N GLU A 93 24.33 14.41 7.17
CA GLU A 93 23.32 15.42 7.47
C GLU A 93 22.07 14.80 8.11
N PHE A 94 21.65 13.61 7.68
CA PHE A 94 20.60 12.85 8.39
C PHE A 94 21.01 12.55 9.84
N GLN A 95 22.25 12.07 10.07
CA GLN A 95 22.74 11.81 11.43
C GLN A 95 22.74 13.08 12.28
N ARG A 96 23.14 14.23 11.69
CA ARG A 96 23.19 15.51 12.38
C ARG A 96 21.81 16.02 12.78
N GLN A 97 20.82 15.90 11.89
CA GLN A 97 19.46 16.39 12.17
C GLN A 97 18.67 15.45 13.09
N LEU A 98 18.82 14.13 12.94
CA LEU A 98 18.10 13.15 13.75
C LEU A 98 18.80 12.83 15.09
N GLY A 99 20.09 13.13 15.21
CA GLY A 99 20.87 12.85 16.42
C GLY A 99 21.18 11.36 16.63
N ILE A 100 21.09 10.54 15.58
CA ILE A 100 21.29 9.07 15.62
C ILE A 100 22.34 8.63 14.59
N LYS A 101 22.93 7.45 14.78
CA LYS A 101 23.84 6.81 13.83
C LYS A 101 23.09 5.86 12.87
N PRO A 102 23.70 5.47 11.73
CA PRO A 102 23.16 4.44 10.88
C PRO A 102 22.98 3.12 11.65
N GLY A 103 21.80 2.52 11.57
CA GLY A 103 21.36 1.34 12.32
C GLY A 103 20.68 1.65 13.64
N GLU A 104 20.54 2.93 14.02
CA GLU A 104 19.84 3.36 15.23
C GLU A 104 18.45 3.93 14.91
N THR A 105 17.63 4.02 15.94
CA THR A 105 16.26 4.56 15.90
C THR A 105 16.19 5.75 16.84
N THR A 106 15.45 6.78 16.44
CA THR A 106 15.18 7.96 17.28
C THR A 106 14.51 7.58 18.61
N SER A 107 14.68 8.41 19.64
CA SER A 107 14.17 8.14 21.00
C SER A 107 12.65 8.07 21.10
N ASP A 108 11.94 8.67 20.15
CA ASP A 108 10.49 8.62 20.01
C ASP A 108 9.99 7.38 19.24
N HIS A 109 10.90 6.49 18.83
CA HIS A 109 10.62 5.30 18.02
C HIS A 109 9.90 5.60 16.69
N LEU A 110 10.06 6.81 16.15
CA LEU A 110 9.45 7.18 14.88
C LEU A 110 10.33 6.86 13.68
N ILE A 111 11.63 7.18 13.71
CA ILE A 111 12.50 7.07 12.54
C ILE A 111 13.71 6.18 12.84
N THR A 112 13.94 5.19 11.97
CA THR A 112 15.22 4.47 11.88
C THR A 112 16.01 4.95 10.68
N LEU A 113 17.28 5.28 10.91
CA LEU A 113 18.22 5.64 9.84
C LEU A 113 19.10 4.44 9.53
N GLU A 114 19.12 3.98 8.28
CA GLU A 114 20.04 2.95 7.79
C GLU A 114 20.83 3.46 6.58
N THR A 115 21.97 2.82 6.34
CA THR A 115 22.78 3.04 5.13
C THR A 115 22.93 1.74 4.37
N VAL A 116 22.76 1.81 3.05
CA VAL A 116 22.84 0.65 2.16
C VAL A 116 23.92 0.85 1.11
N HIS A 117 24.49 -0.24 0.63
CA HIS A 117 25.52 -0.17 -0.41
C HIS A 117 24.96 0.10 -1.80
N CYS A 118 23.76 -0.35 -2.15
CA CYS A 118 23.23 -0.06 -3.48
C CYS A 118 21.70 -0.17 -3.46
N LEU A 119 21.05 0.79 -4.10
CA LEU A 119 19.60 0.81 -4.34
C LEU A 119 19.26 0.61 -5.83
N GLY A 120 20.24 0.25 -6.66
CA GLY A 120 20.03 -0.09 -8.08
C GLY A 120 19.71 1.07 -9.03
N ALA A 121 19.50 2.29 -8.53
CA ALA A 121 19.06 3.43 -9.35
C ALA A 121 20.17 4.47 -9.63
N CYS A 122 21.40 4.03 -9.90
CA CYS A 122 22.61 4.87 -9.97
C CYS A 122 22.50 6.15 -10.83
N ALA A 123 21.68 6.14 -11.89
CA ALA A 123 21.44 7.33 -12.72
C ALA A 123 20.90 8.52 -11.92
N LEU A 124 20.08 8.24 -10.89
CA LEU A 124 19.35 9.19 -10.05
C LEU A 124 20.10 9.58 -8.76
N GLY A 125 21.34 9.13 -8.59
CA GLY A 125 22.12 9.35 -7.36
C GLY A 125 22.49 10.83 -7.13
N PRO A 126 22.61 11.28 -5.86
CA PRO A 126 22.42 10.52 -4.60
C PRO A 126 20.97 10.16 -4.30
N ILE A 127 20.75 8.95 -3.77
CA ILE A 127 19.41 8.40 -3.53
C ILE A 127 19.20 8.14 -2.05
N VAL A 128 18.01 8.50 -1.58
CA VAL A 128 17.49 8.11 -0.28
C VAL A 128 16.15 7.42 -0.52
N VAL A 129 15.90 6.33 0.17
CA VAL A 129 14.57 5.69 0.20
C VAL A 129 14.01 5.87 1.60
N ALA A 130 12.79 6.40 1.71
CA ALA A 130 12.08 6.46 2.98
C ALA A 130 10.71 5.80 2.82
N ASP A 131 10.41 4.78 3.64
CA ASP A 131 9.18 3.97 3.56
C ASP A 131 8.86 3.51 2.12
N GLY A 132 9.87 2.97 1.42
CA GLY A 132 9.74 2.51 0.03
C GLY A 132 9.70 3.62 -1.03
N HIS A 133 9.63 4.89 -0.67
CA HIS A 133 9.62 6.01 -1.60
C HIS A 133 11.02 6.46 -1.96
N TYR A 134 11.30 6.56 -3.26
CA TYR A 134 12.60 6.96 -3.79
C TYR A 134 12.69 8.49 -3.90
N PHE A 135 13.71 9.06 -3.28
CA PHE A 135 14.13 10.44 -3.43
C PHE A 135 15.41 10.47 -4.27
N SER A 136 15.32 11.06 -5.46
CA SER A 136 16.44 11.22 -6.40
C SER A 136 17.15 12.55 -6.21
N SER A 137 18.41 12.63 -6.64
CA SER A 137 19.24 13.85 -6.60
C SER A 137 19.18 14.57 -5.25
N VAL A 138 19.32 13.80 -4.17
CA VAL A 138 19.23 14.32 -2.81
C VAL A 138 20.54 15.04 -2.46
N ASP A 139 20.40 16.27 -2.00
CA ASP A 139 21.47 17.06 -1.39
C ASP A 139 21.19 17.28 0.11
N GLN A 140 22.08 17.99 0.80
CA GLN A 140 21.95 18.27 2.23
C GLN A 140 20.72 19.16 2.56
N ASN A 141 20.30 20.02 1.63
CA ASN A 141 19.17 20.94 1.86
C ASN A 141 17.84 20.19 1.88
N ARG A 142 17.72 19.13 1.07
CA ARG A 142 16.53 18.28 0.98
C ARG A 142 16.38 17.29 2.14
N VAL A 143 17.41 17.10 2.96
CA VAL A 143 17.36 16.17 4.10
C VAL A 143 16.24 16.51 5.07
N ARG A 144 16.08 17.81 5.40
CA ARG A 144 15.02 18.25 6.32
C ARG A 144 13.63 17.93 5.78
N GLU A 145 13.40 18.24 4.50
CA GLU A 145 12.14 17.94 3.81
C GLU A 145 11.79 16.44 3.89
N ILE A 146 12.79 15.57 3.68
CA ILE A 146 12.61 14.11 3.74
C ILE A 146 12.28 13.65 5.15
N ILE A 147 12.96 14.19 6.18
CA ILE A 147 12.68 13.88 7.59
C ILE A 147 11.25 14.29 7.96
N ASP A 148 10.85 15.52 7.60
CA ASP A 148 9.52 16.04 7.91
C ASP A 148 8.44 15.17 7.24
N LYS A 149 8.62 14.83 5.95
CA LYS A 149 7.72 13.92 5.23
C LYS A 149 7.66 12.52 5.85
N ALA A 150 8.80 11.95 6.23
CA ALA A 150 8.86 10.66 6.89
C ALA A 150 8.14 10.68 8.24
N SER A 151 8.34 11.71 9.06
CA SER A 151 7.74 11.81 10.40
C SER A 151 6.21 11.83 10.40
N VAL A 152 5.60 12.31 9.32
CA VAL A 152 4.15 12.40 9.12
C VAL A 152 3.59 11.17 8.38
N GLY A 153 4.47 10.39 7.74
CA GLY A 153 4.15 9.24 6.88
C GLY A 153 4.08 9.63 5.40
N ILE A 154 4.94 9.02 4.58
CA ILE A 154 5.06 9.32 3.14
C ILE A 154 3.90 8.70 2.33
N ASP A 155 3.28 7.64 2.85
CA ASP A 155 2.05 7.03 2.30
C ASP A 155 0.77 7.83 2.58
N ARG A 156 0.87 9.06 3.12
CA ARG A 156 -0.27 9.98 3.10
C ARG A 156 -0.46 10.49 1.68
N VAL A 157 -1.32 9.75 0.97
CA VAL A 157 -1.99 10.10 -0.28
C VAL A 157 -2.67 11.47 -0.09
N ASP A 158 -1.95 12.55 -0.36
CA ASP A 158 -2.52 13.89 -0.45
C ASP A 158 -3.07 14.05 -1.86
N ILE A 159 -4.40 14.04 -1.93
CA ILE A 159 -5.23 14.20 -3.13
C ILE A 159 -4.77 15.36 -4.02
N THR A 160 -4.18 16.41 -3.43
CA THR A 160 -3.79 17.62 -4.15
C THR A 160 -2.34 17.62 -4.67
N THR A 161 -1.46 16.77 -4.13
CA THR A 161 -0.02 16.80 -4.47
C THR A 161 0.57 15.48 -4.97
N ASP A 162 -0.14 14.36 -4.83
CA ASP A 162 0.35 13.07 -5.29
C ASP A 162 0.02 12.86 -6.77
N GLU A 163 1.02 12.95 -7.64
CA GLU A 163 0.90 12.77 -9.10
C GLU A 163 0.41 11.36 -9.50
N ARG A 164 0.38 10.39 -8.57
CA ARG A 164 -0.20 9.05 -8.79
C ARG A 164 -1.73 9.04 -8.65
N ILE A 165 -2.30 10.07 -8.02
CA ILE A 165 -3.75 10.27 -7.92
C ILE A 165 -4.19 11.10 -9.10
N PHE A 166 -4.97 10.50 -9.99
CA PHE A 166 -5.53 11.19 -11.13
C PHE A 166 -7.01 10.83 -11.31
N PRO A 167 -7.83 11.75 -11.82
CA PRO A 167 -9.23 11.47 -12.10
C PRO A 167 -9.34 10.47 -13.25
N VAL A 168 -10.09 9.39 -13.02
CA VAL A 168 -10.53 8.48 -14.06
C VAL A 168 -11.94 8.83 -14.51
N GLU A 169 -12.12 9.03 -15.81
CA GLU A 169 -13.47 9.08 -16.38
C GLU A 169 -13.90 7.66 -16.72
N VAL A 170 -15.03 7.22 -16.16
CA VAL A 170 -15.47 5.83 -16.28
C VAL A 170 -16.86 5.68 -16.91
N SER A 171 -17.03 4.56 -17.61
CA SER A 171 -18.27 4.15 -18.26
C SER A 171 -18.65 2.71 -17.90
N CYS A 172 -19.93 2.40 -18.06
CA CYS A 172 -20.45 1.06 -17.85
C CYS A 172 -19.89 0.08 -18.92
N PRO A 173 -19.33 -1.09 -18.54
CA PRO A 173 -18.84 -2.08 -19.49
C PRO A 173 -19.94 -2.77 -20.31
N ARG A 174 -21.23 -2.57 -19.97
CA ARG A 174 -22.36 -3.21 -20.65
C ARG A 174 -23.03 -2.29 -21.68
N CYS A 175 -23.29 -1.04 -21.33
CA CYS A 175 -23.99 -0.08 -22.21
C CYS A 175 -23.13 1.12 -22.62
N ASN A 176 -21.87 1.17 -22.19
CA ASN A 176 -20.91 2.25 -22.44
C ASN A 176 -21.36 3.67 -22.01
N HIS A 177 -22.46 3.79 -21.27
CA HIS A 177 -22.87 5.07 -20.70
C HIS A 177 -21.90 5.50 -19.61
N SER A 178 -21.59 6.79 -19.59
CA SER A 178 -20.80 7.42 -18.54
C SER A 178 -21.44 7.16 -17.18
N LEU A 179 -20.64 6.69 -16.22
CA LEU A 179 -21.04 6.58 -14.83
C LEU A 179 -20.71 7.85 -14.03
N MET A 180 -20.11 8.85 -14.67
CA MET A 180 -19.74 10.12 -14.04
C MET A 180 -20.98 10.96 -13.68
N ASP A 181 -21.06 11.40 -12.43
CA ASP A 181 -22.02 12.35 -11.87
C ASP A 181 -21.34 13.71 -11.68
N ARG A 182 -21.69 14.66 -12.56
CA ARG A 182 -21.12 16.03 -12.57
C ARG A 182 -21.87 17.01 -11.67
N GLU A 183 -22.96 16.58 -11.05
CA GLU A 183 -23.74 17.40 -10.11
C GLU A 183 -23.22 17.26 -8.68
N ARG A 184 -22.57 16.13 -8.37
CA ARG A 184 -22.01 15.85 -7.04
C ARG A 184 -20.51 15.60 -7.10
N TYR A 185 -19.79 16.31 -6.23
CA TYR A 185 -18.34 16.26 -6.14
C TYR A 185 -17.90 15.47 -4.91
N ILE A 186 -16.86 14.65 -5.08
CA ILE A 186 -16.13 13.96 -4.02
C ILE A 186 -14.66 14.28 -4.23
N ASP A 187 -13.94 14.63 -3.17
CA ASP A 187 -12.52 15.03 -3.22
C ASP A 187 -12.23 16.20 -4.19
N GLY A 188 -13.22 17.06 -4.47
CA GLY A 188 -13.08 18.19 -5.40
C GLY A 188 -13.30 17.85 -6.88
N TYR A 189 -13.63 16.60 -7.22
CA TYR A 189 -13.87 16.15 -8.60
C TYR A 189 -15.29 15.56 -8.76
N PRO A 190 -15.83 15.50 -10.00
CA PRO A 190 -17.07 14.78 -10.29
C PRO A 190 -17.02 13.35 -9.73
N SER A 191 -18.11 12.89 -9.13
CA SER A 191 -18.19 11.54 -8.56
C SER A 191 -18.55 10.51 -9.61
N ILE A 192 -18.37 9.23 -9.29
CA ILE A 192 -18.88 8.10 -10.07
C ILE A 192 -20.15 7.60 -9.40
N ARG A 193 -21.29 7.64 -10.08
CA ARG A 193 -22.57 7.17 -9.55
C ARG A 193 -22.91 5.78 -10.07
N VAL A 194 -23.19 4.90 -9.12
CA VAL A 194 -23.68 3.53 -9.37
C VAL A 194 -24.88 3.24 -8.49
N THR A 195 -25.66 2.24 -8.87
CA THR A 195 -26.69 1.69 -8.00
C THR A 195 -26.07 0.55 -7.19
N ALA A 196 -26.24 0.58 -5.88
CA ALA A 196 -25.76 -0.43 -4.95
C ALA A 196 -26.92 -1.25 -4.40
N SER A 197 -26.72 -2.55 -4.24
CA SER A 197 -27.64 -3.43 -3.50
C SER A 197 -26.91 -4.20 -2.42
N PHE A 198 -27.52 -4.26 -1.23
CA PHE A 198 -27.08 -5.09 -0.11
C PHE A 198 -28.28 -5.46 0.76
N HIS A 199 -28.37 -6.70 1.25
CA HIS A 199 -29.44 -7.16 2.15
C HIS A 199 -30.86 -6.70 1.75
N LEU A 200 -31.21 -6.82 0.46
CA LEU A 200 -32.50 -6.39 -0.14
C LEU A 200 -32.76 -4.87 -0.17
N LYS A 201 -31.81 -4.04 0.26
CA LYS A 201 -31.85 -2.59 0.08
C LYS A 201 -31.20 -2.23 -1.24
N HIS A 202 -31.82 -1.31 -1.98
CA HIS A 202 -31.33 -0.75 -3.23
C HIS A 202 -31.24 0.77 -3.09
N GLY A 203 -30.11 1.34 -3.48
CA GLY A 203 -29.93 2.79 -3.45
C GLY A 203 -28.75 3.24 -4.30
N TRP A 204 -28.52 4.54 -4.40
CA TRP A 204 -27.34 5.06 -5.07
C TRP A 204 -26.10 5.03 -4.16
N LEU A 205 -24.95 4.89 -4.80
CA LEU A 205 -23.63 4.96 -4.20
C LEU A 205 -22.77 5.83 -5.11
N ARG A 206 -22.04 6.78 -4.52
CA ARG A 206 -21.15 7.69 -5.25
C ARG A 206 -19.72 7.49 -4.79
N LEU A 207 -18.85 7.15 -5.72
CA LEU A 207 -17.43 6.95 -5.46
C LEU A 207 -16.64 8.18 -5.90
N SER A 208 -15.49 8.42 -5.28
CA SER A 208 -14.49 9.31 -5.87
C SER A 208 -14.06 8.80 -7.24
N CYS A 209 -13.85 9.71 -8.19
CA CYS A 209 -13.24 9.37 -9.48
C CYS A 209 -11.72 9.38 -9.44
N LEU A 210 -11.11 9.78 -8.33
CA LEU A 210 -9.67 9.79 -8.20
C LEU A 210 -9.15 8.38 -7.95
N TYR A 211 -8.29 7.89 -8.84
CA TYR A 211 -7.60 6.62 -8.63
C TYR A 211 -6.73 6.71 -7.37
N GLY A 212 -6.91 5.77 -6.44
CA GLY A 212 -6.27 5.82 -5.11
C GLY A 212 -7.11 6.46 -4.01
N SER A 213 -8.24 7.11 -4.34
CA SER A 213 -9.19 7.59 -3.32
C SER A 213 -10.18 6.50 -2.90
N PHE A 214 -10.55 6.54 -1.62
CA PHE A 214 -11.54 5.64 -1.00
C PHE A 214 -12.75 6.40 -0.45
N SER A 215 -12.87 7.68 -0.80
CA SER A 215 -14.01 8.51 -0.42
C SER A 215 -15.25 8.03 -1.16
N VAL A 216 -16.33 7.79 -0.41
CA VAL A 216 -17.59 7.31 -0.95
C VAL A 216 -18.74 7.96 -0.18
N ASP A 217 -19.79 8.31 -0.90
CA ASP A 217 -21.06 8.81 -0.39
C ASP A 217 -22.17 7.80 -0.69
N TYR A 218 -23.14 7.68 0.21
CA TYR A 218 -24.12 6.59 0.18
C TYR A 218 -25.53 7.12 0.48
N GLU A 219 -26.53 6.60 -0.24
CA GLU A 219 -27.93 6.86 0.11
C GLU A 219 -28.32 6.20 1.44
N TYR A 220 -27.82 4.99 1.66
CA TYR A 220 -28.03 4.20 2.88
C TYR A 220 -26.68 3.77 3.44
N GLU A 221 -26.53 3.85 4.75
CA GLU A 221 -25.32 3.40 5.42
C GLU A 221 -25.11 1.89 5.18
N VAL A 222 -24.01 1.56 4.49
CA VAL A 222 -23.59 0.18 4.25
C VAL A 222 -22.68 -0.22 5.41
N PRO A 223 -23.00 -1.29 6.17
CA PRO A 223 -22.15 -1.77 7.24
C PRO A 223 -20.73 -2.11 6.75
N LYS A 224 -19.75 -1.95 7.64
CA LYS A 224 -18.36 -2.32 7.35
C LYS A 224 -18.26 -3.80 7.00
N ASP A 225 -17.36 -4.14 6.08
CA ASP A 225 -17.08 -5.50 5.61
C ASP A 225 -18.21 -6.18 4.81
N THR A 226 -19.33 -5.51 4.57
CA THR A 226 -20.40 -5.98 3.68
C THR A 226 -19.95 -5.96 2.21
N VAL A 227 -20.23 -7.04 1.49
CA VAL A 227 -20.06 -7.13 0.03
C VAL A 227 -21.30 -6.55 -0.63
N VAL A 228 -21.10 -5.57 -1.51
CA VAL A 228 -22.16 -4.81 -2.17
C VAL A 228 -22.20 -5.19 -3.65
N ASN A 229 -23.40 -5.41 -4.19
CA ASN A 229 -23.58 -5.60 -5.63
C ASN A 229 -23.75 -4.24 -6.31
N PHE A 230 -23.02 -4.01 -7.40
CA PHE A 230 -23.02 -2.75 -8.13
C PHE A 230 -23.78 -2.93 -9.44
N PHE A 231 -24.60 -1.95 -9.80
CA PHE A 231 -25.41 -1.95 -11.01
C PHE A 231 -25.26 -0.62 -11.73
N CYS A 232 -25.33 -0.68 -13.05
CA CYS A 232 -25.37 0.53 -13.87
C CYS A 232 -26.69 1.27 -13.65
N PRO A 233 -26.69 2.59 -13.38
CA PRO A 233 -27.92 3.36 -13.23
C PRO A 233 -28.66 3.56 -14.56
N HIS A 234 -28.01 3.32 -15.70
CA HIS A 234 -28.59 3.52 -17.03
C HIS A 234 -29.20 2.24 -17.62
N CYS A 235 -28.46 1.13 -17.60
CA CYS A 235 -28.94 -0.14 -18.18
C CYS A 235 -29.36 -1.19 -17.14
N HIS A 236 -29.21 -0.88 -15.85
CA HIS A 236 -29.53 -1.77 -14.72
C HIS A 236 -28.78 -3.11 -14.70
N ALA A 237 -27.85 -3.33 -15.64
CA ALA A 237 -27.01 -4.51 -15.64
C ALA A 237 -26.06 -4.49 -14.43
N GLU A 238 -25.86 -5.67 -13.86
CA GLU A 238 -24.89 -5.87 -12.78
C GLU A 238 -23.46 -5.68 -13.32
N LEU A 239 -22.68 -4.92 -12.56
CA LEU A 239 -21.26 -4.63 -12.79
C LEU A 239 -20.40 -5.67 -12.07
N ALA A 240 -20.68 -6.96 -12.26
CA ALA A 240 -19.90 -8.04 -11.68
C ALA A 240 -18.68 -8.37 -12.55
N GLY A 241 -17.48 -8.33 -11.97
CA GLY A 241 -16.24 -8.75 -12.61
C GLY A 241 -15.90 -10.21 -12.36
N ALA A 242 -15.07 -10.78 -13.23
CA ALA A 242 -14.55 -12.16 -13.09
C ALA A 242 -13.38 -12.26 -12.09
N SER A 243 -12.71 -11.15 -11.78
CA SER A 243 -11.55 -11.11 -10.89
C SER A 243 -11.97 -10.97 -9.42
N ARG A 244 -11.06 -11.40 -8.54
CA ARG A 244 -11.18 -11.35 -7.08
C ARG A 244 -10.19 -10.34 -6.53
N CYS A 245 -10.60 -9.62 -5.48
CA CYS A 245 -9.74 -8.67 -4.79
C CYS A 245 -8.54 -9.40 -4.16
N PHE A 246 -7.32 -8.96 -4.49
CA PHE A 246 -6.08 -9.53 -3.97
C PHE A 246 -5.94 -9.37 -2.44
N THR A 247 -6.62 -8.37 -1.86
CA THR A 247 -6.55 -8.09 -0.42
C THR A 247 -7.57 -8.87 0.41
N CYS A 248 -8.80 -9.07 -0.08
CA CYS A 248 -9.89 -9.64 0.73
C CYS A 248 -10.73 -10.72 0.04
N GLY A 249 -10.41 -11.09 -1.20
CA GLY A 249 -11.11 -12.13 -1.96
C GLY A 249 -12.54 -11.78 -2.41
N ALA A 250 -13.04 -10.57 -2.14
CA ALA A 250 -14.37 -10.15 -2.61
C ALA A 250 -14.37 -9.93 -4.14
N PRO A 251 -15.54 -10.04 -4.80
CA PRO A 251 -15.66 -9.74 -6.23
C PRO A 251 -15.18 -8.33 -6.58
N MET A 252 -14.53 -8.18 -7.72
CA MET A 252 -14.15 -6.88 -8.25
C MET A 252 -15.23 -6.35 -9.19
N VAL A 253 -15.44 -5.04 -9.19
CA VAL A 253 -16.45 -4.31 -9.97
C VAL A 253 -15.74 -3.56 -11.10
N PRO A 254 -15.85 -4.02 -12.37
CA PRO A 254 -15.17 -3.39 -13.49
C PRO A 254 -15.94 -2.18 -14.03
N MET A 255 -15.20 -1.14 -14.40
CA MET A 255 -15.68 0.01 -15.15
C MET A 255 -14.68 0.33 -16.27
N LEU A 256 -15.18 0.70 -17.45
CA LEU A 256 -14.33 1.07 -18.58
C LEU A 256 -13.73 2.45 -18.32
N VAL A 257 -12.42 2.62 -18.52
CA VAL A 257 -11.77 3.92 -18.42
C VAL A 257 -11.75 4.59 -19.79
N ARG A 258 -12.13 5.87 -19.84
CA ARG A 258 -12.06 6.67 -21.07
C ARG A 258 -10.60 6.81 -21.48
N GLY A 259 -10.27 6.39 -22.70
CA GLY A 259 -8.88 6.30 -23.17
C GLY A 259 -8.34 4.87 -23.23
N GLY A 260 -9.09 3.90 -22.72
CA GLY A 260 -8.76 2.47 -22.79
C GLY A 260 -8.43 1.88 -21.42
N GLY A 261 -8.68 0.58 -21.29
CA GLY A 261 -8.47 -0.18 -20.06
C GLY A 261 -9.70 -0.26 -19.16
N LEU A 262 -9.51 -0.93 -18.03
CA LEU A 262 -10.52 -1.21 -17.03
C LEU A 262 -10.01 -0.78 -15.66
N VAL A 263 -10.82 -0.02 -14.93
CA VAL A 263 -10.63 0.12 -13.49
C VAL A 263 -11.52 -0.89 -12.79
N GLN A 264 -10.96 -1.60 -11.82
CA GLN A 264 -11.66 -2.58 -11.03
C GLN A 264 -11.58 -2.18 -9.57
N ILE A 265 -12.72 -2.05 -8.90
CA ILE A 265 -12.80 -1.69 -7.48
C ILE A 265 -13.35 -2.86 -6.67
N CYS A 266 -12.90 -3.01 -5.43
CA CYS A 266 -13.43 -4.05 -4.55
C CYS A 266 -14.88 -3.75 -4.14
N SER A 267 -15.76 -4.75 -4.24
CA SER A 267 -17.15 -4.67 -3.79
C SER A 267 -17.34 -4.63 -2.27
N ARG A 268 -16.30 -4.90 -1.47
CA ARG A 268 -16.39 -4.95 -0.01
C ARG A 268 -16.21 -3.57 0.61
N ARG A 269 -17.19 -3.12 1.39
CA ARG A 269 -17.13 -1.88 2.18
C ARG A 269 -15.92 -1.90 3.11
N GLY A 270 -15.02 -0.93 2.95
CA GLY A 270 -13.82 -0.77 3.78
C GLY A 270 -12.55 -1.44 3.22
N CYS A 271 -12.65 -2.19 2.12
CA CYS A 271 -11.48 -2.71 1.43
C CYS A 271 -10.90 -1.64 0.48
N LYS A 272 -9.59 -1.44 0.53
CA LYS A 272 -8.86 -0.52 -0.35
C LYS A 272 -8.39 -1.16 -1.66
N GLY A 273 -8.78 -2.41 -1.93
CA GLY A 273 -8.38 -3.12 -3.14
C GLY A 273 -9.00 -2.49 -4.39
N HIS A 274 -8.15 -2.01 -5.29
CA HIS A 274 -8.53 -1.55 -6.62
C HIS A 274 -7.35 -1.78 -7.57
N MET A 275 -7.65 -1.87 -8.85
CA MET A 275 -6.67 -2.19 -9.89
C MET A 275 -7.03 -1.44 -11.16
N LEU A 276 -6.03 -0.84 -11.79
CA LEU A 276 -6.15 -0.29 -13.13
C LEU A 276 -5.44 -1.22 -14.10
N ASP A 277 -6.21 -1.84 -14.99
CA ASP A 277 -5.71 -2.68 -16.07
C ASP A 277 -5.72 -1.88 -17.38
N LEU A 278 -4.54 -1.48 -17.83
CA LEU A 278 -4.34 -0.77 -19.10
C LEU A 278 -4.01 -1.72 -20.27
N THR A 279 -3.94 -3.02 -20.02
CA THR A 279 -3.50 -4.03 -20.99
C THR A 279 -4.64 -4.66 -21.79
N GLY A 280 -5.90 -4.38 -21.45
CA GLY A 280 -7.07 -5.04 -22.02
C GLY A 280 -8.10 -4.10 -22.65
N VAL A 281 -7.94 -3.77 -23.93
CA VAL A 281 -9.07 -3.58 -24.86
C VAL A 281 -8.74 -4.29 -26.19
N ASN A 282 -8.66 -5.61 -26.14
CA ASN A 282 -9.05 -6.38 -27.32
C ASN A 282 -10.50 -6.79 -27.08
N LEU A 283 -11.42 -5.95 -27.58
CA LEU A 283 -12.79 -6.35 -27.87
C LEU A 283 -12.79 -7.34 -29.03
#